data_AF-A0A3R7WXF2-F1
#
_entry.id   AF-A0A3R7WXF2-F1
#
_cell.length_a   1.000
_cell.length_b   1.000
_cell.length_c   1.000
_cell.angle_alpha   90.00
_cell.angle_beta   90.00
_cell.angle_gamma   90.00
#
_symmetry.space_group_name_H-M   'P 1'
#
loop_
_entity.id
_entity.type
_entity.pdbx_description
1 polymer ?
#
loop_
_entity_poly.entity_id
_entity_poly.type
_entity_poly.pdbx_seq_one_letter_code
_entity_poly.pdbx_strand_id
1 'polypeptide(L)'
;MPSARCMSAYAPNIEDIKKLRSASQAPMGDVKKALVASEGDFDAAYEWLRKKGIATATKKAGRVAAEGLVGLFVDSDKKRGAIVEMNSETDFVARNEQFQALLADITRTVHADSAFIGNYDTAALNVLSLNDRNVGDFIPELIGRVGENLVLQRATTVAVTRGVVAQYVHRVASASLNLGQAGALVGLEVSKELSEAERVELEAVGKKLAMHIVAAKPRFLNRESVPADRVAAERAFVLEQVAEQAKSKPANVVEKMVDGRMNKFFGEVTLIDQQHLVEEGSPKVSVVLDKAAAKLGTTISLTAFQRYEIGEEQL
;
A
#
# COMPACT_ATOMS: atom_id res chain seq x y z
N MET A 1 19.82 41.31 2.39
CA MET A 1 19.22 41.43 1.05
C MET A 1 18.82 40.03 0.58
N PRO A 2 17.57 39.78 0.21
CA PRO A 2 17.21 38.51 -0.42
C PRO A 2 17.81 38.48 -1.83
N SER A 3 18.61 37.46 -2.11
CA SER A 3 19.17 37.19 -3.43
C SER A 3 18.02 37.00 -4.42
N ALA A 4 17.90 37.90 -5.40
CA ALA A 4 16.97 37.76 -6.50
C ALA A 4 17.35 36.49 -7.28
N ARG A 5 16.53 35.44 -7.17
CA ARG A 5 16.62 34.29 -8.09
C ARG A 5 16.34 34.83 -9.49
N CYS A 6 17.38 35.05 -10.28
CA CYS A 6 17.26 35.30 -11.71
C CYS A 6 16.57 34.07 -12.32
N MET A 7 15.27 34.16 -12.62
CA MET A 7 14.62 33.12 -13.40
C MET A 7 15.15 33.23 -14.83
N SER A 8 15.84 32.18 -15.29
CA SER A 8 16.34 32.07 -16.66
C SER A 8 15.21 32.42 -17.65
N ALA A 9 15.48 33.37 -18.55
CA ALA A 9 14.55 33.79 -19.60
C ALA A 9 14.56 32.83 -20.81
N TYR A 10 15.33 31.74 -20.74
CA TYR A 10 15.47 30.79 -21.83
C TYR A 10 14.17 30.03 -22.08
N ALA A 11 13.65 30.14 -23.30
CA ALA A 11 12.49 29.39 -23.78
C ALA A 11 12.97 28.26 -24.71
N PRO A 12 12.91 26.98 -24.31
CA PRO A 12 13.43 25.88 -25.11
C PRO A 12 12.67 25.71 -26.43
N ASN A 13 13.39 25.69 -27.56
CA ASN A 13 12.81 25.42 -28.87
C ASN A 13 12.60 23.91 -29.09
N ILE A 14 11.82 23.55 -30.13
CA ILE A 14 11.45 22.16 -30.41
C ILE A 14 12.67 21.30 -30.79
N GLU A 15 13.68 21.87 -31.43
CA GLU A 15 14.86 21.14 -31.89
C GLU A 15 15.75 20.72 -30.71
N ASP A 16 16.02 21.63 -29.78
CA ASP A 16 16.80 21.35 -28.57
C ASP A 16 16.10 20.34 -27.67
N ILE A 17 14.77 20.48 -27.53
CA ILE A 17 13.94 19.52 -26.81
C ILE A 17 14.06 18.13 -27.45
N LYS A 18 13.93 18.02 -28.78
CA LYS A 18 14.05 16.73 -29.49
C LYS A 18 15.45 16.14 -29.33
N LYS A 19 16.49 16.95 -29.52
CA LYS A 19 17.89 16.54 -29.42
C LYS A 19 18.21 16.00 -28.03
N LEU A 20 17.89 16.75 -26.97
CA LEU A 20 18.15 16.34 -25.59
C LEU A 20 17.29 15.14 -25.18
N ARG A 21 16.02 15.09 -25.59
CA ARG A 21 15.14 13.94 -25.33
C ARG A 21 15.67 12.67 -25.98
N SER A 22 16.09 12.72 -27.25
CA SER A 22 16.63 11.55 -27.94
C SER A 22 17.91 11.03 -27.28
N ALA A 23 18.79 11.91 -26.81
CA ALA A 23 20.04 11.51 -26.16
C ALA A 23 19.84 10.97 -24.73
N SER A 24 19.01 11.64 -23.94
CA SER A 24 18.80 11.31 -22.52
C SER A 24 17.71 10.26 -22.28
N GLN A 25 16.78 10.14 -23.23
CA GLN A 25 15.51 9.41 -23.11
C GLN A 25 14.58 9.97 -22.01
N ALA A 26 14.95 11.08 -21.36
CA ALA A 26 14.24 11.63 -20.22
C ALA A 26 12.81 12.10 -20.57
N PRO A 27 11.89 12.13 -19.58
CA PRO A 27 10.55 12.68 -19.77
C PRO A 27 10.56 14.13 -20.25
N MET A 28 9.54 14.51 -21.02
CA MET A 28 9.48 15.83 -21.67
C MET A 28 9.57 17.01 -20.68
N GLY A 29 8.95 16.87 -19.50
CA GLY A 29 8.99 17.89 -18.46
C GLY A 29 10.42 18.13 -17.96
N ASP A 30 11.18 17.06 -17.72
CA ASP A 30 12.55 17.13 -17.23
C ASP A 30 13.52 17.64 -18.28
N VAL A 31 13.33 17.26 -19.55
CA VAL A 31 14.08 17.82 -20.68
C VAL A 31 13.92 19.34 -20.74
N LYS A 32 12.69 19.85 -20.61
CA LYS A 32 12.43 21.29 -20.58
C LYS A 32 13.08 21.96 -19.37
N LYS A 33 12.94 21.38 -18.17
CA LYS A 33 13.55 21.91 -16.94
C LYS A 33 15.09 21.98 -17.05
N ALA A 34 15.71 20.94 -17.60
CA ALA A 34 17.15 20.88 -17.80
C ALA A 34 17.62 21.97 -18.77
N LEU A 35 16.95 22.13 -19.91
CA LEU A 35 17.27 23.17 -20.89
C LEU A 35 17.12 24.58 -20.31
N VAL A 36 16.07 24.84 -19.51
CA VAL A 36 15.91 26.14 -18.83
C VAL A 36 17.02 26.38 -17.80
N ALA A 37 17.34 25.36 -17.00
CA ALA A 37 18.37 25.45 -15.95
C ALA A 37 19.80 25.59 -16.49
N SER A 38 20.02 25.18 -17.74
CA SER A 38 21.31 25.23 -18.43
C SER A 38 21.34 26.28 -19.54
N GLU A 39 20.35 27.17 -19.61
CA GLU A 39 20.26 28.25 -20.61
C GLU A 39 20.41 27.76 -22.06
N GLY A 40 19.91 26.56 -22.34
CA GLY A 40 19.98 25.93 -23.67
C GLY A 40 21.28 25.18 -23.96
N ASP A 41 22.29 25.22 -23.09
CA ASP A 41 23.52 24.44 -23.28
C ASP A 41 23.22 22.94 -23.20
N PHE A 42 23.49 22.23 -24.29
CA PHE A 42 23.19 20.81 -24.43
C PHE A 42 24.00 19.94 -23.46
N ASP A 43 25.30 20.16 -23.35
CA ASP A 43 26.18 19.32 -22.51
C ASP A 43 25.88 19.55 -21.04
N ALA A 44 25.66 20.81 -20.65
CA ALA A 44 25.25 21.17 -19.30
C ALA A 44 23.86 20.63 -18.96
N ALA A 45 22.89 20.66 -19.89
CA ALA A 45 21.54 20.12 -19.68
C ALA A 45 21.55 18.59 -19.57
N TYR A 46 22.35 17.92 -20.40
CA TYR A 46 22.52 16.46 -20.32
C TYR A 46 23.18 16.05 -19.00
N GLU A 47 24.24 16.76 -18.59
CA GLU A 47 24.88 16.55 -17.29
C GLU A 47 23.94 16.87 -16.12
N TRP A 48 23.05 17.85 -16.25
CA TRP A 48 22.02 18.15 -15.26
C TRP A 48 21.07 16.96 -15.06
N LEU A 49 20.57 16.37 -16.15
CA LEU A 49 19.71 15.18 -16.12
C LEU A 49 20.45 13.97 -15.52
N ARG A 50 21.74 13.81 -15.84
CA ARG A 50 22.59 12.73 -15.32
C ARG A 50 22.83 12.89 -13.83
N LYS A 51 23.18 14.10 -13.36
CA LYS A 51 23.39 14.41 -11.95
C LYS A 51 22.13 14.21 -11.11
N LYS A 52 20.96 14.45 -11.69
CA LYS A 52 19.66 14.13 -11.04
C LYS A 52 19.23 12.66 -11.17
N GLY A 53 20.01 11.82 -11.82
CA GLY A 53 19.70 10.42 -12.04
C GLY A 53 18.55 10.14 -13.01
N ILE A 54 17.94 11.17 -13.62
CA ILE A 54 16.77 11.04 -14.52
C ILE A 54 17.12 10.22 -15.76
N ALA A 55 18.28 10.47 -16.37
CA ALA A 55 18.73 9.70 -17.53
C ALA A 55 19.01 8.23 -17.18
N THR A 56 19.54 7.97 -15.99
CA THR A 56 19.81 6.62 -15.48
C THR A 56 18.52 5.87 -15.17
N ALA A 57 17.58 6.53 -14.48
CA ALA A 57 16.27 6.00 -14.15
C ALA A 57 15.49 5.63 -15.41
N THR A 58 15.49 6.50 -16.42
CA THR A 58 14.75 6.22 -17.67
C THR A 58 15.29 4.98 -18.39
N LYS A 59 16.63 4.80 -18.42
CA LYS A 59 17.25 3.60 -19.01
C LYS A 59 16.96 2.30 -18.23
N LYS A 60 16.53 2.40 -16.97
CA LYS A 60 16.29 1.26 -16.07
C LYS A 60 14.81 0.97 -15.83
N ALA A 61 13.91 1.89 -16.17
CA ALA A 61 12.48 1.80 -15.88
C ALA A 61 11.79 0.53 -16.41
N GLY A 62 12.30 -0.07 -17.49
CA GLY A 62 11.76 -1.33 -18.05
C GLY A 62 12.25 -2.61 -17.36
N ARG A 63 13.10 -2.51 -16.33
CA ARG A 63 13.63 -3.68 -15.61
C ARG A 63 12.68 -4.10 -14.50
N VAL A 64 12.53 -5.40 -14.31
CA VAL A 64 11.66 -5.97 -13.28
C VAL A 64 12.22 -5.61 -11.88
N ALA A 65 11.39 -4.97 -11.08
CA ALA A 65 11.65 -4.67 -9.67
C ALA A 65 10.67 -5.48 -8.82
N ALA A 66 11.04 -6.71 -8.46
CA ALA A 66 10.19 -7.63 -7.71
C ALA A 66 10.60 -7.78 -6.24
N GLU A 67 11.74 -7.20 -5.84
CA GLU A 67 12.19 -7.07 -4.46
C GLU A 67 11.77 -5.71 -3.89
N GLY A 68 12.09 -5.41 -2.63
CA GLY A 68 11.81 -4.11 -2.02
C GLY A 68 11.34 -4.19 -0.57
N LEU A 69 10.64 -3.15 -0.11
CA LEU A 69 10.04 -3.08 1.21
C LEU A 69 8.68 -2.39 1.20
N VAL A 70 7.89 -2.75 2.20
CA VAL A 70 6.68 -2.07 2.62
C VAL A 70 7.01 -1.24 3.86
N GLY A 71 6.64 0.03 3.85
CA GLY A 71 6.68 0.92 5.00
C GLY A 71 5.30 1.10 5.61
N LEU A 72 5.22 1.13 6.94
CA LEU A 72 3.99 1.44 7.65
C LEU A 72 4.21 2.59 8.65
N PHE A 73 3.21 3.44 8.80
CA PHE A 73 3.18 4.46 9.84
C PHE A 73 1.76 4.59 10.39
N VAL A 74 1.63 4.63 11.72
CA VAL A 74 0.38 4.93 12.44
C VAL A 74 0.70 6.04 13.43
N ASP A 75 -0.16 7.05 13.50
CA ASP A 75 -0.02 8.17 14.42
C ASP A 75 -0.12 7.77 15.91
N SER A 76 0.22 8.71 16.79
CA SER A 76 0.26 8.47 18.23
C SER A 76 -1.12 8.26 18.86
N ASP A 77 -2.17 8.89 18.31
CA ASP A 77 -3.55 8.74 18.78
C ASP A 77 -4.26 7.51 18.17
N LYS A 78 -3.57 6.82 17.25
CA LYS A 78 -4.04 5.60 16.57
C LYS A 78 -5.24 5.86 15.68
N LYS A 79 -5.44 7.05 15.15
CA LYS A 79 -6.61 7.37 14.33
C LYS A 79 -6.36 7.23 12.84
N ARG A 80 -5.10 7.31 12.40
CA ARG A 80 -4.74 7.22 11.00
C ARG A 80 -3.46 6.41 10.81
N GLY A 81 -3.43 5.70 9.69
CA GLY A 81 -2.25 4.96 9.25
C GLY A 81 -2.04 5.05 7.75
N ALA A 82 -0.79 4.88 7.33
CA ALA A 82 -0.38 4.76 5.94
C ALA A 82 0.49 3.52 5.74
N ILE A 83 0.33 2.88 4.58
CA ILE A 83 1.15 1.77 4.12
C ILE A 83 1.62 2.09 2.70
N VAL A 84 2.92 1.96 2.44
CA VAL A 84 3.56 2.28 1.15
C VAL A 84 4.40 1.11 0.70
N GLU A 85 4.35 0.78 -0.58
CA GLU A 85 5.22 -0.20 -1.21
C GLU A 85 6.21 0.49 -2.16
N MET A 86 7.49 0.18 -1.99
CA MET A 86 8.55 0.57 -2.92
C MET A 86 9.38 -0.64 -3.28
N ASN A 87 9.54 -0.88 -4.58
CA ASN A 87 10.24 -2.03 -5.13
C ASN A 87 11.63 -1.67 -5.65
N SER A 88 12.51 -2.67 -5.68
CA SER A 88 13.86 -2.64 -6.24
C SER A 88 14.14 -3.88 -7.10
N GLU A 89 15.20 -3.86 -7.91
CA GLU A 89 15.64 -5.04 -8.66
C GLU A 89 16.15 -6.14 -7.71
N THR A 90 16.90 -5.77 -6.66
CA THR A 90 17.47 -6.72 -5.69
C THR A 90 17.12 -6.40 -4.24
N ASP A 91 17.26 -7.39 -3.36
CA ASP A 91 17.08 -7.23 -1.91
C ASP A 91 18.24 -6.46 -1.26
N PHE A 92 19.42 -6.41 -1.89
CA PHE A 92 20.55 -5.61 -1.43
C PHE A 92 20.22 -4.11 -1.40
N VAL A 93 19.53 -3.60 -2.42
CA VAL A 93 19.09 -2.20 -2.46
C VAL A 93 17.99 -1.93 -1.42
N ALA A 94 17.09 -2.88 -1.18
CA ALA A 94 16.07 -2.77 -0.13
C ALA A 94 16.69 -2.64 1.29
N ARG A 95 17.88 -3.22 1.51
CA ARG A 95 18.63 -3.10 2.78
C ARG A 95 19.45 -1.81 2.90
N ASN A 96 19.54 -1.01 1.83
CA ASN A 96 20.30 0.25 1.83
C ASN A 96 19.63 1.31 2.72
N GLU A 97 20.42 2.01 3.54
CA GLU A 97 19.92 3.02 4.47
C GLU A 97 19.19 4.19 3.77
N GLN A 98 19.67 4.62 2.59
CA GLN A 98 19.03 5.71 1.84
C GLN A 98 17.68 5.27 1.25
N PHE A 99 17.57 4.00 0.82
CA PHE A 99 16.31 3.41 0.39
C PHE A 99 15.30 3.38 1.55
N GLN A 100 15.72 2.87 2.70
CA GLN A 100 14.87 2.75 3.88
C GLN A 100 14.44 4.12 4.43
N ALA A 101 15.35 5.08 4.49
CA ALA A 101 15.05 6.44 4.91
C ALA A 101 14.03 7.10 3.96
N LEU A 102 14.24 7.00 2.65
CA LEU A 102 13.32 7.56 1.67
C LEU A 102 11.92 6.92 1.76
N LEU A 103 11.84 5.59 1.87
CA LEU A 103 10.55 4.90 2.04
C LEU A 103 9.84 5.35 3.32
N ALA A 104 10.56 5.48 4.44
CA ALA A 104 9.98 5.95 5.69
C ALA A 104 9.46 7.39 5.58
N ASP A 105 10.20 8.28 4.93
CA ASP A 105 9.79 9.67 4.73
C ASP A 105 8.60 9.80 3.78
N ILE A 106 8.56 9.01 2.70
CA ILE A 106 7.38 8.92 1.82
C ILE A 106 6.17 8.39 2.60
N THR A 107 6.35 7.37 3.44
CA THR A 107 5.27 6.80 4.25
C THR A 107 4.69 7.82 5.22
N ARG A 108 5.53 8.64 5.87
CA ARG A 108 5.07 9.76 6.70
C ARG A 108 4.40 10.86 5.88
N THR A 109 4.88 11.13 4.67
CA THR A 109 4.29 12.12 3.76
C THR A 109 2.88 11.71 3.34
N VAL A 110 2.69 10.46 2.93
CA VAL A 110 1.38 9.88 2.60
C VAL A 110 0.44 9.91 3.81
N HIS A 111 0.95 9.59 5.00
CA HIS A 111 0.17 9.73 6.23
C HIS A 111 -0.26 11.18 6.47
N ALA A 112 0.64 12.15 6.28
CA ALA A 112 0.39 13.56 6.54
C ALA A 112 -0.58 14.23 5.54
N ASP A 113 -0.82 13.62 4.36
CA ASP A 113 -1.83 14.06 3.40
C ASP A 113 -3.27 13.78 3.90
N SER A 114 -3.63 14.49 4.97
CA SER A 114 -4.89 14.31 5.71
C SER A 114 -6.15 14.61 4.90
N ALA A 115 -6.03 15.29 3.76
CA ALA A 115 -7.15 15.63 2.89
C ALA A 115 -7.70 14.41 2.12
N PHE A 116 -6.92 13.33 2.02
CA PHE A 116 -7.30 12.13 1.30
C PHE A 116 -7.21 10.88 2.19
N ILE A 117 -8.18 9.97 2.02
CA ILE A 117 -8.22 8.63 2.60
C ILE A 117 -8.46 7.65 1.46
N GLY A 118 -7.64 6.61 1.38
CA GLY A 118 -7.74 5.58 0.35
C GLY A 118 -6.42 5.33 -0.37
N ASN A 119 -6.53 4.89 -1.63
CA ASN A 119 -5.41 4.38 -2.42
C ASN A 119 -4.75 5.48 -3.26
N TYR A 120 -3.42 5.47 -3.26
CA TYR A 120 -2.57 6.28 -4.13
C TYR A 120 -1.91 5.37 -5.15
N ASP A 121 -2.00 5.72 -6.42
CA ASP A 121 -1.16 5.16 -7.47
C ASP A 121 0.20 5.89 -7.55
N THR A 122 1.10 5.38 -8.38
CA THR A 122 2.42 6.01 -8.61
C THR A 122 2.31 7.47 -9.03
N ALA A 123 1.32 7.86 -9.83
CA ALA A 123 1.18 9.23 -10.31
C ALA A 123 0.80 10.19 -9.18
N ALA A 124 -0.16 9.79 -8.34
CA ALA A 124 -0.57 10.54 -7.16
C ALA A 124 0.57 10.65 -6.14
N LEU A 125 1.33 9.57 -5.93
CA LEU A 125 2.49 9.59 -5.02
C LEU A 125 3.57 10.54 -5.49
N ASN A 126 3.88 10.54 -6.79
CA ASN A 126 4.97 11.35 -7.33
C ASN A 126 4.78 12.86 -7.16
N VAL A 127 3.55 13.34 -7.01
CA VAL A 127 3.25 14.78 -6.86
C VAL A 127 3.14 15.24 -5.39
N LEU A 128 3.22 14.32 -4.43
CA LEU A 128 3.25 14.69 -3.01
C LEU A 128 4.52 15.50 -2.70
N SER A 129 4.38 16.50 -1.83
CA SER A 129 5.49 17.35 -1.41
C SER A 129 6.26 16.72 -0.25
N LEU A 130 7.54 16.46 -0.46
CA LEU A 130 8.53 16.01 0.51
C LEU A 130 9.70 17.01 0.50
N ASN A 131 9.91 17.74 1.62
CA ASN A 131 10.98 18.74 1.75
C ASN A 131 10.99 19.79 0.61
N ASP A 132 9.85 20.43 0.35
CA ASP A 132 9.64 21.44 -0.70
C ASP A 132 9.90 20.96 -2.14
N ARG A 133 9.94 19.65 -2.35
CA ARG A 133 10.12 18.99 -3.64
C ARG A 133 9.09 17.89 -3.83
N ASN A 134 8.90 17.44 -5.05
CA ASN A 134 8.01 16.32 -5.32
C ASN A 134 8.68 15.00 -4.95
N VAL A 135 7.94 14.06 -4.36
CA VAL A 135 8.40 12.68 -4.09
C VAL A 135 9.01 12.05 -5.36
N GLY A 136 8.40 12.29 -6.52
CA GLY A 136 8.88 11.78 -7.80
C GLY A 136 10.26 12.29 -8.22
N ASP A 137 10.79 13.35 -7.61
CA ASP A 137 12.15 13.81 -7.89
C ASP A 137 13.22 13.02 -7.09
N PHE A 138 12.85 12.38 -5.97
CA PHE A 138 13.79 11.65 -5.12
C PHE A 138 14.08 10.25 -5.64
N ILE A 139 13.10 9.61 -6.30
CA ILE A 139 13.24 8.25 -6.83
C ILE A 139 14.35 8.19 -7.91
N PRO A 140 14.38 9.06 -8.94
CA PRO A 140 15.46 9.06 -9.94
C PRO A 140 16.83 9.38 -9.33
N GLU A 141 16.89 10.25 -8.33
CA GLU A 141 18.14 10.58 -7.63
C GLU A 141 18.70 9.35 -6.90
N LEU A 142 17.84 8.61 -6.21
CA LEU A 142 18.24 7.37 -5.56
C LEU A 142 18.67 6.32 -6.58
N ILE A 143 17.93 6.13 -7.68
CA ILE A 143 18.31 5.23 -8.79
C ILE A 143 19.70 5.61 -9.34
N GLY A 144 19.99 6.90 -9.50
CA GLY A 144 21.30 7.39 -9.94
C GLY A 144 22.45 7.00 -9.00
N ARG A 145 22.18 6.86 -7.70
CA ARG A 145 23.16 6.47 -6.67
C ARG A 145 23.29 4.95 -6.52
N VAL A 146 22.16 4.24 -6.46
CA VAL A 146 22.16 2.77 -6.23
C VAL A 146 22.41 1.98 -7.51
N GLY A 147 22.12 2.57 -8.67
CA GLY A 147 22.34 1.91 -9.96
C GLY A 147 21.35 0.79 -10.28
N GLU A 148 20.19 0.73 -9.62
CA GLU A 148 19.10 -0.22 -9.89
C GLU A 148 17.78 0.53 -10.15
N ASN A 149 16.87 -0.10 -10.89
CA ASN A 149 15.51 0.37 -11.02
C ASN A 149 14.81 0.35 -9.67
N LEU A 150 14.09 1.44 -9.37
CA LEU A 150 13.24 1.58 -8.22
C LEU A 150 11.85 1.98 -8.67
N VAL A 151 10.83 1.37 -8.08
CA VAL A 151 9.44 1.67 -8.42
C VAL A 151 8.69 1.99 -7.14
N LEU A 152 8.22 3.23 -7.04
CA LEU A 152 7.27 3.62 -6.00
C LEU A 152 5.87 3.17 -6.45
N GLN A 153 5.43 2.04 -5.93
CA GLN A 153 4.36 1.26 -6.55
C GLN A 153 2.98 1.78 -6.18
N ARG A 154 2.72 1.89 -4.87
CA ARG A 154 1.39 2.19 -4.36
C ARG A 154 1.44 2.59 -2.90
N ALA A 155 0.39 3.27 -2.45
CA ALA A 155 0.14 3.49 -1.05
C ALA A 155 -1.33 3.44 -0.72
N THR A 156 -1.65 3.23 0.56
CA THR A 156 -3.01 3.35 1.08
C THR A 156 -2.98 4.04 2.42
N THR A 157 -4.00 4.86 2.67
CA THR A 157 -4.28 5.43 3.99
C THR A 157 -5.58 4.86 4.54
N VAL A 158 -5.59 4.60 5.84
CA VAL A 158 -6.76 4.14 6.61
C VAL A 158 -6.95 5.10 7.77
N ALA A 159 -8.20 5.46 8.06
CA ALA A 159 -8.54 6.23 9.25
C ALA A 159 -9.83 5.75 9.89
N VAL A 160 -9.95 6.05 11.18
CA VAL A 160 -11.15 5.84 12.00
C VAL A 160 -11.48 7.13 12.73
N THR A 161 -12.76 7.32 13.07
CA THR A 161 -13.18 8.47 13.86
C THR A 161 -13.00 8.16 15.35
N ARG A 162 -13.63 7.09 15.82
CA ARG A 162 -13.59 6.59 17.20
C ARG A 162 -13.10 5.14 17.19
N GLY A 163 -12.07 4.83 17.96
CA GLY A 163 -11.37 3.53 17.88
C GLY A 163 -9.91 3.67 17.51
N VAL A 164 -9.36 2.65 16.83
CA VAL A 164 -7.92 2.55 16.51
C VAL A 164 -7.65 2.05 15.09
N VAL A 165 -6.59 2.55 14.49
CA VAL A 165 -5.86 1.93 13.38
C VAL A 165 -4.70 1.16 13.99
N ALA A 166 -4.64 -0.14 13.72
CA ALA A 166 -3.55 -1.00 14.14
C ALA A 166 -2.73 -1.46 12.93
N GLN A 167 -1.49 -1.84 13.18
CA GLN A 167 -0.53 -2.23 12.15
C GLN A 167 0.29 -3.46 12.55
N TYR A 168 0.78 -4.18 11.54
CA TYR A 168 1.79 -5.21 11.71
C TYR A 168 2.73 -5.23 10.50
N VAL A 169 4.03 -5.33 10.77
CA VAL A 169 5.09 -5.55 9.78
C VAL A 169 5.63 -6.96 9.96
N HIS A 170 5.78 -7.69 8.86
CA HIS A 170 6.35 -9.03 8.81
C HIS A 170 7.64 -9.04 7.98
N ARG A 171 8.56 -9.96 8.31
CA ARG A 171 9.93 -10.00 7.73
C ARG A 171 10.59 -8.62 7.80
N VAL A 172 10.73 -8.16 9.04
CA VAL A 172 11.19 -6.80 9.38
C VAL A 172 12.61 -6.59 8.86
N ALA A 173 12.78 -5.53 8.07
CA ALA A 173 14.08 -5.06 7.61
C ALA A 173 14.61 -3.92 8.49
N SER A 174 13.71 -3.07 9.02
CA SER A 174 14.06 -2.02 9.97
C SER A 174 12.94 -1.82 10.99
N ALA A 175 13.19 -2.16 12.25
CA ALA A 175 12.20 -2.03 13.31
C ALA A 175 11.95 -0.56 13.69
N SER A 176 13.00 0.28 13.68
CA SER A 176 12.89 1.70 14.04
C SER A 176 12.15 2.54 13.00
N LEU A 177 12.25 2.15 11.72
CA LEU A 177 11.54 2.79 10.61
C LEU A 177 10.24 2.07 10.25
N ASN A 178 9.93 0.95 10.92
CA ASN A 178 8.74 0.13 10.71
C ASN A 178 8.59 -0.36 9.26
N LEU A 179 9.66 -0.97 8.74
CA LEU A 179 9.78 -1.48 7.37
C LEU A 179 9.96 -3.00 7.34
N GLY A 180 9.37 -3.68 6.35
CA GLY A 180 9.54 -5.13 6.13
C GLY A 180 9.06 -5.58 4.75
N GLN A 181 9.10 -6.87 4.46
CA GLN A 181 8.69 -7.40 3.14
C GLN A 181 7.16 -7.60 3.01
N ALA A 182 6.43 -7.57 4.12
CA ALA A 182 4.98 -7.55 4.11
C ALA A 182 4.45 -6.75 5.31
N GLY A 183 3.25 -6.22 5.20
CA GLY A 183 2.59 -5.55 6.29
C GLY A 183 1.11 -5.36 6.08
N ALA A 184 0.39 -5.05 7.16
CA ALA A 184 -1.03 -4.76 7.11
C ALA A 184 -1.42 -3.62 8.05
N LEU A 185 -2.43 -2.86 7.63
CA LEU A 185 -3.22 -1.93 8.43
C LEU A 185 -4.62 -2.48 8.65
N VAL A 186 -5.21 -2.19 9.80
CA VAL A 186 -6.63 -2.46 10.07
C VAL A 186 -7.25 -1.33 10.89
N GLY A 187 -8.40 -0.83 10.44
CA GLY A 187 -9.21 0.16 11.14
C GLY A 187 -10.34 -0.53 11.92
N LEU A 188 -10.39 -0.25 13.22
CA LEU A 188 -11.43 -0.69 14.14
C LEU A 188 -12.16 0.53 14.70
N GLU A 189 -13.43 0.68 14.33
CA GLU A 189 -14.31 1.75 14.80
C GLU A 189 -15.15 1.26 15.99
N VAL A 190 -15.42 2.15 16.93
CA VAL A 190 -16.22 1.87 18.13
C VAL A 190 -17.35 2.89 18.34
N SER A 191 -18.39 2.49 19.09
CA SER A 191 -19.57 3.35 19.32
C SER A 191 -19.36 4.47 20.35
N LYS A 192 -18.29 4.41 21.15
CA LYS A 192 -17.99 5.37 22.24
C LYS A 192 -16.53 5.82 22.21
N GLU A 193 -16.22 6.91 22.92
CA GLU A 193 -14.83 7.26 23.20
C GLU A 193 -14.18 6.22 24.11
N LEU A 194 -12.90 5.95 23.88
CA LEU A 194 -12.10 5.00 24.66
C LEU A 194 -11.23 5.76 25.65
N SER A 195 -11.17 5.27 26.89
CA SER A 195 -10.09 5.61 27.80
C SER A 195 -8.75 5.09 27.26
N GLU A 196 -7.64 5.56 27.84
CA GLU A 196 -6.29 5.09 27.50
C GLU A 196 -6.16 3.56 27.58
N ALA A 197 -6.65 2.98 28.68
CA ALA A 197 -6.57 1.54 28.90
C ALA A 197 -7.41 0.74 27.88
N GLU A 198 -8.61 1.21 27.56
CA GLU A 198 -9.46 0.59 26.53
C GLU A 198 -8.84 0.72 25.13
N ARG A 199 -8.17 1.84 24.84
CA ARG A 199 -7.47 2.03 23.57
C ARG A 199 -6.28 1.08 23.42
N VAL A 200 -5.48 0.91 24.47
CA VAL A 200 -4.36 -0.06 24.49
C VAL A 200 -4.88 -1.49 24.28
N GLU A 201 -6.01 -1.82 24.90
CA GLU A 201 -6.62 -3.14 24.72
C GLU A 201 -7.13 -3.34 23.28
N LEU A 202 -7.81 -2.36 22.69
CA LEU A 202 -8.28 -2.44 21.31
C LEU A 202 -7.11 -2.48 20.32
N GLU A 203 -6.02 -1.74 20.58
CA GLU A 203 -4.78 -1.81 19.79
C GLU A 203 -4.17 -3.20 19.81
N ALA A 204 -4.16 -3.88 20.96
CA ALA A 204 -3.67 -5.26 21.06
C ALA A 204 -4.49 -6.24 20.20
N VAL A 205 -5.82 -6.10 20.20
CA VAL A 205 -6.72 -6.87 19.31
C VAL A 205 -6.42 -6.56 17.84
N GLY A 206 -6.37 -5.27 17.49
CA GLY A 206 -6.07 -4.83 16.13
C GLY A 206 -4.70 -5.31 15.63
N LYS A 207 -3.67 -5.36 16.49
CA LYS A 207 -2.35 -5.87 16.14
C LYS A 207 -2.38 -7.36 15.80
N LYS A 208 -3.06 -8.18 16.60
CA LYS A 208 -3.25 -9.60 16.29
C LYS A 208 -4.04 -9.80 14.99
N LEU A 209 -5.02 -8.94 14.75
CA LEU A 209 -5.80 -8.96 13.51
C LEU A 209 -4.95 -8.57 12.30
N ALA A 210 -4.07 -7.57 12.41
CA ALA A 210 -3.11 -7.22 11.37
C ALA A 210 -2.12 -8.38 11.08
N MET A 211 -1.68 -9.10 12.11
CA MET A 211 -0.89 -10.34 11.93
C MET A 211 -1.67 -11.41 11.16
N HIS A 212 -2.95 -11.61 11.52
CA HIS A 212 -3.82 -12.52 10.81
C HIS A 212 -4.00 -12.10 9.34
N ILE A 213 -4.27 -10.83 9.05
CA ILE A 213 -4.41 -10.31 7.69
C ILE A 213 -3.15 -10.61 6.86
N VAL A 214 -1.95 -10.36 7.40
CA VAL A 214 -0.70 -10.66 6.69
C VAL A 214 -0.61 -12.15 6.31
N ALA A 215 -0.99 -13.06 7.21
CA ALA A 215 -0.89 -14.49 7.02
C ALA A 215 -2.02 -15.10 6.18
N ALA A 216 -3.28 -14.71 6.43
CA ALA A 216 -4.48 -15.30 5.84
C ALA A 216 -4.90 -14.66 4.52
N LYS A 217 -4.32 -13.51 4.16
CA LYS A 217 -4.54 -12.81 2.89
C LYS A 217 -6.03 -12.66 2.50
N PRO A 218 -6.92 -12.18 3.40
CA PRO A 218 -8.31 -11.92 3.03
C PRO A 218 -8.38 -10.95 1.84
N ARG A 219 -9.32 -11.19 0.93
CA ARG A 219 -9.55 -10.32 -0.24
C ARG A 219 -10.62 -9.28 0.02
N PHE A 220 -11.52 -9.59 0.95
CA PHE A 220 -12.71 -8.81 1.24
C PHE A 220 -12.89 -8.65 2.74
N LEU A 221 -13.61 -7.61 3.14
CA LEU A 221 -13.86 -7.34 4.55
C LEU A 221 -14.92 -8.31 5.09
N ASN A 222 -16.03 -8.39 4.38
CA ASN A 222 -17.22 -9.16 4.70
C ASN A 222 -17.88 -9.66 3.41
N ARG A 223 -18.99 -10.39 3.54
CA ARG A 223 -19.72 -10.98 2.42
C ARG A 223 -20.31 -9.92 1.50
N GLU A 224 -20.75 -8.80 2.07
CA GLU A 224 -21.36 -7.67 1.36
C GLU A 224 -20.34 -6.95 0.45
N SER A 225 -19.05 -7.00 0.81
CA SER A 225 -17.97 -6.45 0.01
C SER A 225 -17.52 -7.34 -1.15
N VAL A 226 -18.05 -8.57 -1.26
CA VAL A 226 -17.76 -9.46 -2.38
C VAL A 226 -18.63 -9.06 -3.59
N PRO A 227 -18.04 -8.85 -4.78
CA PRO A 227 -18.80 -8.53 -5.99
C PRO A 227 -19.89 -9.57 -6.28
N ALA A 228 -21.10 -9.09 -6.59
CA ALA A 228 -22.27 -9.95 -6.75
C ALA A 228 -22.14 -10.96 -7.90
N ASP A 229 -21.44 -10.58 -8.96
CA ASP A 229 -21.06 -11.45 -10.09
C ASP A 229 -20.14 -12.59 -9.65
N ARG A 230 -19.17 -12.32 -8.78
CA ARG A 230 -18.32 -13.36 -8.18
C ARG A 230 -19.11 -14.31 -7.30
N VAL A 231 -20.02 -13.79 -6.47
CA VAL A 231 -20.89 -14.63 -5.63
C VAL A 231 -21.80 -15.51 -6.50
N ALA A 232 -22.37 -14.95 -7.58
CA ALA A 232 -23.22 -15.69 -8.50
C ALA A 232 -22.44 -16.77 -9.27
N ALA A 233 -21.24 -16.44 -9.76
CA ALA A 233 -20.36 -17.38 -10.46
C ALA A 233 -19.94 -18.53 -9.55
N GLU A 234 -19.53 -18.24 -8.31
CA GLU A 234 -19.17 -19.27 -7.32
C GLU A 234 -20.38 -20.15 -6.97
N ARG A 235 -21.56 -19.56 -6.79
CA ARG A 235 -22.78 -20.33 -6.50
C ARG A 235 -23.16 -21.26 -7.65
N ALA A 236 -23.04 -20.78 -8.89
CA ALA A 236 -23.29 -21.60 -10.08
C ALA A 236 -22.31 -22.77 -10.17
N PHE A 237 -21.02 -22.51 -9.92
CA PHE A 237 -19.98 -23.53 -9.86
C PHE A 237 -20.26 -24.58 -8.77
N VAL A 238 -20.62 -24.14 -7.56
CA VAL A 238 -21.00 -25.05 -6.47
C VAL A 238 -22.23 -25.89 -6.83
N LEU A 239 -23.24 -25.31 -7.47
CA LEU A 239 -24.42 -26.04 -7.95
C LEU A 239 -24.04 -27.14 -8.95
N GLU A 240 -23.14 -26.84 -9.88
CA GLU A 240 -22.61 -27.81 -10.83
C GLU A 240 -21.87 -28.95 -10.11
N GLN A 241 -21.02 -28.64 -9.13
CA GLN A 241 -20.30 -29.65 -8.34
C GLN A 241 -21.20 -30.62 -7.57
N VAL A 242 -22.37 -30.16 -7.14
CA VAL A 242 -23.32 -30.98 -6.37
C VAL A 242 -24.43 -31.58 -7.22
N ALA A 243 -24.48 -31.31 -8.52
CA ALA A 243 -25.58 -31.68 -9.41
C ALA A 243 -25.88 -33.19 -9.40
N GLU A 244 -24.86 -34.04 -9.44
CA GLU A 244 -25.06 -35.49 -9.41
C GLU A 244 -25.59 -35.97 -8.05
N GLN A 245 -25.10 -35.39 -6.97
CA GLN A 245 -25.57 -35.69 -5.61
C GLN A 245 -26.98 -35.15 -5.37
N ALA A 246 -27.37 -34.09 -6.08
CA ALA A 246 -28.68 -33.48 -5.97
C ALA A 246 -29.79 -34.37 -6.54
N LYS A 247 -29.49 -35.20 -7.54
CA LYS A 247 -30.47 -36.11 -8.16
C LYS A 247 -31.08 -37.11 -7.18
N SER A 248 -30.36 -37.50 -6.14
CA SER A 248 -30.77 -38.51 -5.16
C SER A 248 -31.10 -37.94 -3.79
N LYS A 249 -31.14 -36.60 -3.62
CA LYS A 249 -31.34 -35.93 -2.33
C LYS A 249 -32.53 -34.97 -2.36
N PRO A 250 -33.25 -34.80 -1.24
CA PRO A 250 -34.29 -33.79 -1.11
C PRO A 250 -33.76 -32.36 -1.32
N ALA A 251 -34.59 -31.46 -1.84
CA ALA A 251 -34.21 -30.08 -2.18
C ALA A 251 -33.58 -29.30 -1.02
N ASN A 252 -34.13 -29.45 0.19
CA ASN A 252 -33.59 -28.81 1.40
C ASN A 252 -32.20 -29.32 1.80
N VAL A 253 -31.82 -30.55 1.43
CA VAL A 253 -30.48 -31.09 1.67
C VAL A 253 -29.49 -30.50 0.67
N VAL A 254 -29.91 -30.38 -0.60
CA VAL A 254 -29.09 -29.76 -1.65
C VAL A 254 -28.83 -28.29 -1.35
N GLU A 255 -29.84 -27.55 -0.91
CA GLU A 255 -29.72 -26.15 -0.50
C GLU A 255 -28.69 -26.00 0.64
N LYS A 256 -28.81 -26.82 1.70
CA LYS A 256 -27.83 -26.82 2.80
C LYS A 256 -26.40 -27.18 2.35
N MET A 257 -26.25 -28.03 1.34
CA MET A 257 -24.93 -28.36 0.77
C MET A 257 -24.33 -27.16 0.05
N VAL A 258 -25.13 -26.47 -0.76
CA VAL A 258 -24.71 -25.24 -1.46
C VAL A 258 -24.34 -24.18 -0.43
N ASP A 259 -25.18 -23.94 0.57
CA ASP A 259 -24.92 -22.95 1.62
C ASP A 259 -23.65 -23.28 2.41
N GLY A 260 -23.41 -24.55 2.73
CA GLY A 260 -22.17 -24.99 3.39
C GLY A 260 -20.93 -24.68 2.55
N ARG A 261 -20.98 -24.90 1.23
CA ARG A 261 -19.88 -24.60 0.31
C ARG A 261 -19.69 -23.08 0.12
N MET A 262 -20.77 -22.32 0.01
CA MET A 262 -20.72 -20.85 -0.03
C MET A 262 -20.15 -20.27 1.27
N ASN A 263 -20.52 -20.81 2.43
CA ASN A 263 -19.95 -20.41 3.72
C ASN A 263 -18.44 -20.69 3.78
N LYS A 264 -17.96 -21.79 3.19
CA LYS A 264 -16.53 -22.09 3.05
C LYS A 264 -15.85 -21.06 2.16
N PHE A 265 -16.42 -20.76 0.98
CA PHE A 265 -15.92 -19.71 0.10
C PHE A 265 -15.77 -18.36 0.81
N PHE A 266 -16.81 -17.91 1.53
CA PHE A 266 -16.75 -16.66 2.30
C PHE A 266 -15.69 -16.72 3.42
N GLY A 267 -15.53 -17.87 4.07
CA GLY A 267 -14.47 -18.09 5.07
C GLY A 267 -13.06 -18.12 4.50
N GLU A 268 -12.88 -18.29 3.19
CA GLU A 268 -11.59 -18.19 2.51
C GLU A 268 -11.30 -16.75 2.07
N VAL A 269 -12.32 -16.04 1.56
CA VAL A 269 -12.11 -14.73 0.91
C VAL A 269 -12.41 -13.51 1.76
N THR A 270 -13.22 -13.64 2.83
CA THR A 270 -13.63 -12.51 3.68
C THR A 270 -12.98 -12.56 5.06
N LEU A 271 -12.46 -11.43 5.53
CA LEU A 271 -11.76 -11.32 6.80
C LEU A 271 -12.67 -11.68 7.99
N ILE A 272 -13.91 -11.20 8.03
CA ILE A 272 -14.81 -11.44 9.18
C ILE A 272 -15.16 -12.93 9.35
N ASP A 273 -15.26 -13.70 8.26
CA ASP A 273 -15.60 -15.14 8.32
C ASP A 273 -14.39 -16.06 8.51
N GLN A 274 -13.16 -15.56 8.35
CA GLN A 274 -11.93 -16.35 8.48
C GLN A 274 -11.71 -16.86 9.92
N GLN A 275 -11.06 -18.02 10.04
CA GLN A 275 -10.51 -18.50 11.31
C GLN A 275 -9.26 -17.70 11.65
N HIS A 276 -9.23 -17.11 12.84
CA HIS A 276 -8.16 -16.23 13.28
C HIS A 276 -6.89 -17.03 13.59
N LEU A 277 -5.91 -16.99 12.69
CA LEU A 277 -4.69 -17.81 12.73
C LEU A 277 -3.77 -17.54 13.94
N VAL A 278 -3.93 -16.41 14.61
CA VAL A 278 -3.06 -16.00 15.74
C VAL A 278 -3.74 -16.18 17.11
N GLU A 279 -5.08 -16.27 17.15
CA GLU A 279 -5.78 -16.40 18.43
C GLU A 279 -5.89 -17.88 18.82
N GLU A 280 -5.76 -18.16 20.12
CA GLU A 280 -5.82 -19.52 20.64
C GLU A 280 -7.19 -20.17 20.34
N GLY A 281 -7.17 -21.43 19.91
CA GLY A 281 -8.37 -22.15 19.48
C GLY A 281 -8.93 -21.70 18.13
N SER A 282 -8.24 -20.78 17.43
CA SER A 282 -8.58 -20.29 16.08
C SER A 282 -10.06 -19.93 15.88
N PRO A 283 -10.67 -19.13 16.79
CA PRO A 283 -12.05 -18.69 16.62
C PRO A 283 -12.19 -17.87 15.33
N LYS A 284 -13.42 -17.74 14.82
CA LYS A 284 -13.68 -16.79 13.73
C LYS A 284 -13.31 -15.37 14.14
N VAL A 285 -12.83 -14.56 13.19
CA VAL A 285 -12.54 -13.14 13.41
C VAL A 285 -13.76 -12.40 13.99
N SER A 286 -14.97 -12.66 13.49
CA SER A 286 -16.20 -12.10 14.07
C SER A 286 -16.32 -12.37 15.57
N VAL A 287 -16.02 -13.59 16.01
CA VAL A 287 -16.10 -14.00 17.42
C VAL A 287 -15.01 -13.31 18.26
N VAL A 288 -13.82 -13.07 17.69
CA VAL A 288 -12.77 -12.29 18.36
C VAL A 288 -13.25 -10.86 18.60
N LEU A 289 -13.85 -10.23 17.59
CA LEU A 289 -14.39 -8.88 17.70
C LEU A 289 -15.55 -8.79 18.68
N ASP A 290 -16.49 -9.75 18.66
CA ASP A 290 -17.62 -9.80 19.59
C ASP A 290 -17.16 -9.92 21.06
N LYS A 291 -16.15 -10.75 21.32
CA LYS A 291 -15.56 -10.89 22.66
C LYS A 291 -14.90 -9.60 23.13
N ALA A 292 -14.14 -8.95 22.26
CA ALA A 292 -13.50 -7.66 22.56
C ALA A 292 -14.56 -6.56 22.79
N ALA A 293 -15.60 -6.52 21.96
CA ALA A 293 -16.72 -5.59 22.07
C ALA A 293 -17.44 -5.73 23.42
N ALA A 294 -17.77 -6.97 23.82
CA ALA A 294 -18.39 -7.26 25.10
C ALA A 294 -17.49 -6.85 26.28
N LYS A 295 -16.19 -7.13 26.20
CA LYS A 295 -15.23 -6.78 27.26
C LYS A 295 -15.06 -5.26 27.41
N LEU A 296 -15.05 -4.52 26.31
CA LEU A 296 -14.90 -3.06 26.30
C LEU A 296 -16.23 -2.32 26.50
N GLY A 297 -17.37 -3.03 26.52
CA GLY A 297 -18.70 -2.41 26.62
C GLY A 297 -18.98 -1.43 25.48
N THR A 298 -18.64 -1.81 24.25
CA THR A 298 -18.83 -1.01 23.02
C THR A 298 -19.15 -1.92 21.83
N THR A 299 -19.64 -1.37 20.72
CA THR A 299 -19.55 -2.07 19.43
C THR A 299 -18.12 -1.97 18.89
N ILE A 300 -17.67 -2.97 18.13
CA ILE A 300 -16.45 -2.89 17.32
C ILE A 300 -16.82 -3.23 15.88
N SER A 301 -16.54 -2.32 14.95
CA SER A 301 -16.71 -2.53 13.52
C SER A 301 -15.36 -2.47 12.83
N LEU A 302 -15.08 -3.46 11.98
CA LEU A 302 -13.93 -3.39 11.08
C LEU A 302 -14.31 -2.50 9.91
N THR A 303 -13.63 -1.37 9.73
CA THR A 303 -13.98 -0.37 8.70
C THR A 303 -13.15 -0.49 7.45
N ALA A 304 -11.88 -0.85 7.60
CA ALA A 304 -10.96 -1.05 6.50
C ALA A 304 -9.80 -1.95 6.92
N PHE A 305 -9.20 -2.63 5.94
CA PHE A 305 -7.86 -3.17 6.07
C PHE A 305 -7.11 -2.96 4.76
N GLN A 306 -5.79 -2.91 4.85
CA GLN A 306 -4.93 -3.00 3.68
C GLN A 306 -3.77 -3.93 4.01
N ARG A 307 -3.37 -4.74 3.04
CA ARG A 307 -2.21 -5.61 3.12
C ARG A 307 -1.32 -5.38 1.89
N TYR A 308 -0.03 -5.23 2.09
CA TYR A 308 0.97 -5.29 1.00
C TYR A 308 2.00 -6.36 1.31
N GLU A 309 2.46 -7.02 0.25
CA GLU A 309 3.59 -7.94 0.24
C GLU A 309 4.37 -7.72 -1.04
N ILE A 310 5.69 -7.64 -0.91
CA ILE A 310 6.60 -7.47 -2.03
C ILE A 310 6.47 -8.64 -3.01
N GLY A 311 6.38 -8.32 -4.30
CA GLY A 311 6.27 -9.30 -5.38
C GLY A 311 4.85 -9.84 -5.61
N GLU A 312 3.84 -9.32 -4.90
CA GLU A 312 2.45 -9.74 -5.11
C GLU A 312 1.71 -8.80 -6.07
N GLU A 313 1.30 -9.33 -7.22
CA GLU A 313 0.34 -8.67 -8.11
C GLU A 313 -1.02 -8.56 -7.42
N GLN A 314 -1.66 -7.39 -7.50
CA GLN A 314 -3.02 -7.22 -6.99
C GLN A 314 -4.02 -7.93 -7.92
N LEU A 315 -4.84 -8.82 -7.35
CA LEU A 315 -5.95 -9.53 -8.01
C LEU A 315 -7.32 -8.88 -7.82
#